data_AF-A0A398A4E6-F1
#
_entry.id   AF-A0A398A4E6-F1
#
_cell.length_a   1.000
_cell.length_b   1.000
_cell.length_c   1.000
_cell.angle_alpha   90.00
_cell.angle_beta   90.00
_cell.angle_gamma   90.00
#
_symmetry.space_group_name_H-M   'P 1'
#
loop_
_entity.id
_entity.type
_entity.pdbx_description
1 polymer ?
#
loop_
_entity_poly.entity_id
_entity_poly.type
_entity_poly.pdbx_seq_one_letter_code
_entity_poly.pdbx_strand_id
1 'polypeptide(L)'
;MAQCVRSSTLNPSRTPQSFIRTVSAKTRAFASVSFLRTLPEFKKYPVMSCQGKAQSQQEQIPPPQLSLDDLVTSNRKGEVLGTIKDSLSNCLSETNLLETVPGLKSRIKGKVRDIYDAGDYLVLVTTDRLSAFDRNLASIPFKGQVLNETSLWWFNNTQHITPNAVVSSPDRNVVIAKKCSVFPIEFVVRGYVTGSTDTSLWTVYKKGVRNYCGNVLSDGLVKNQKLPANILTPTTKAEDHDVPITPNEIVEGGFMTQAEFDEASMKALSLFEFGQRVAKEHGLILVDTKYEFGRSSDGSILLIDEIHTPDSSRYWLAGSYEERFQKGLEPENVDKEFIRLWFKENCNPYEDEVLPAAPAELVTELAWRYIFLYETITGSRIDILPTQEPIHDRISRNTSQALSSLRRQL
;
A
#
# COMPACT_ATOMS: atom_id res chain seq x y z
N MET A 1 21.74 -2.06 45.56
CA MET A 1 20.78 -2.68 46.51
C MET A 1 19.39 -2.40 45.94
N ALA A 2 18.53 -3.35 45.57
CA ALA A 2 18.38 -4.74 45.97
C ALA A 2 18.03 -5.64 44.77
N GLN A 3 18.50 -6.89 44.85
CA GLN A 3 18.20 -8.01 43.96
C GLN A 3 16.81 -8.58 44.28
N CYS A 4 16.09 -9.08 43.28
CA CYS A 4 14.95 -9.96 43.49
C CYS A 4 15.22 -11.33 42.87
N VAL A 5 14.83 -12.35 43.63
CA VAL A 5 15.40 -13.70 43.68
C VAL A 5 14.58 -14.68 42.86
N ARG A 6 15.27 -15.56 42.14
CA ARG A 6 14.71 -16.76 41.48
C ARG A 6 14.21 -17.75 42.53
N SER A 7 13.03 -18.33 42.33
CA SER A 7 12.65 -19.58 43.01
C SER A 7 12.41 -20.68 41.98
N SER A 8 13.11 -21.78 42.21
CA SER A 8 13.07 -23.05 41.48
C SER A 8 12.31 -24.07 42.33
N THR A 9 11.36 -24.78 41.74
CA THR A 9 10.92 -26.08 42.26
C THR A 9 10.87 -27.10 41.12
N LEU A 10 11.44 -28.26 41.40
CA LEU A 10 11.72 -29.39 40.51
C LEU A 10 10.61 -30.45 40.63
N ASN A 11 10.14 -30.91 39.46
CA ASN A 11 9.81 -32.30 39.06
C ASN A 11 8.62 -33.05 39.73
N PRO A 12 7.97 -34.06 39.06
CA PRO A 12 8.61 -34.99 38.12
C PRO A 12 7.85 -35.43 36.85
N SER A 13 8.63 -36.11 36.02
CA SER A 13 8.38 -36.87 34.79
C SER A 13 7.26 -37.90 34.83
N ARG A 14 6.46 -37.98 33.76
CA ARG A 14 5.86 -39.23 33.25
C ARG A 14 5.77 -39.22 31.72
N THR A 15 6.47 -40.19 31.11
CA THR A 15 6.41 -40.62 29.70
C THR A 15 5.12 -41.43 29.42
N PRO A 16 4.78 -41.68 28.14
CA PRO A 16 3.39 -41.67 27.64
C PRO A 16 2.70 -43.03 27.65
N GLN A 17 1.38 -43.03 27.86
CA GLN A 17 0.52 -44.18 27.54
C GLN A 17 -0.12 -44.00 26.16
N SER A 18 0.18 -44.95 25.28
CA SER A 18 -0.43 -45.16 23.98
C SER A 18 -1.93 -45.50 24.12
N PHE A 19 -2.78 -44.69 23.51
CA PHE A 19 -4.15 -45.09 23.18
C PHE A 19 -4.36 -45.02 21.67
N ILE A 20 -4.35 -46.19 21.05
CA ILE A 20 -4.83 -46.40 19.68
C ILE A 20 -6.35 -46.27 19.72
N ARG A 21 -6.89 -45.21 19.10
CA ARG A 21 -8.32 -45.12 18.76
C ARG A 21 -8.45 -45.04 17.26
N THR A 22 -8.91 -46.13 16.67
CA THR A 22 -9.41 -46.25 15.31
C THR A 22 -10.60 -45.29 15.14
N VAL A 23 -10.46 -44.28 14.28
CA VAL A 23 -11.58 -43.43 13.86
C VAL A 23 -12.03 -43.86 12.47
N SER A 24 -13.23 -44.44 12.42
CA SER A 24 -13.96 -44.80 11.21
C SER A 24 -14.30 -43.54 10.41
N ALA A 25 -13.97 -43.56 9.12
CA ALA A 25 -14.40 -42.58 8.14
C ALA A 25 -15.93 -42.63 8.00
N LYS A 26 -16.61 -41.52 8.34
CA LYS A 26 -17.98 -41.25 7.92
C LYS A 26 -18.03 -39.90 7.22
N THR A 27 -18.16 -39.97 5.91
CA THR A 27 -18.53 -38.89 5.01
C THR A 27 -19.85 -38.28 5.47
N ARG A 28 -19.83 -37.00 5.89
CA ARG A 28 -21.06 -36.20 6.08
C ARG A 28 -21.08 -35.12 5.02
N ALA A 29 -22.09 -35.18 4.17
CA ALA A 29 -22.43 -34.15 3.20
C ALA A 29 -22.73 -32.83 3.95
N PHE A 30 -22.09 -31.75 3.51
CA PHE A 30 -22.42 -30.39 3.96
C PHE A 30 -23.74 -29.97 3.32
N ALA A 31 -24.76 -29.80 4.15
CA ALA A 31 -26.00 -29.13 3.75
C ALA A 31 -25.71 -27.63 3.57
N SER A 32 -26.15 -27.08 2.43
CA SER A 32 -26.09 -25.67 2.10
C SER A 32 -26.95 -24.86 3.08
N VAL A 33 -26.31 -24.07 3.95
CA VAL A 33 -26.99 -23.05 4.75
C VAL A 33 -26.81 -21.72 4.05
N SER A 34 -27.87 -21.24 3.39
CA SER A 34 -27.92 -19.91 2.81
C SER A 34 -28.01 -18.84 3.91
N PHE A 35 -26.87 -18.27 4.29
CA PHE A 35 -26.86 -17.01 5.03
C PHE A 35 -26.93 -15.86 4.03
N LEU A 36 -28.15 -15.44 3.67
CA LEU A 36 -28.40 -14.11 3.13
C LEU A 36 -28.19 -13.11 4.27
N ARG A 37 -26.92 -12.75 4.54
CA ARG A 37 -26.61 -11.50 5.23
C ARG A 37 -26.70 -10.39 4.21
N THR A 38 -27.66 -9.49 4.42
CA THR A 38 -27.71 -8.19 3.74
C THR A 38 -26.35 -7.51 3.88
N LEU A 39 -25.66 -7.34 2.75
CA LEU A 39 -24.44 -6.54 2.69
C LEU A 39 -24.80 -5.09 3.08
N PRO A 40 -24.06 -4.43 3.97
CA PRO A 40 -24.32 -3.04 4.30
C PRO A 40 -24.18 -2.17 3.04
N GLU A 41 -25.09 -1.21 2.84
CA GLU A 41 -24.95 -0.20 1.79
C GLU A 41 -23.68 0.62 2.03
N PHE A 42 -22.66 0.40 1.20
CA PHE A 42 -21.45 1.19 1.24
C PHE A 42 -21.71 2.56 0.59
N LYS A 43 -21.60 3.63 1.39
CA LYS A 43 -21.54 4.98 0.84
C LYS A 43 -20.25 5.11 0.02
N LYS A 44 -20.38 5.42 -1.27
CA LYS A 44 -19.22 5.84 -2.08
C LYS A 44 -18.60 7.07 -1.42
N TYR A 45 -17.30 7.04 -1.15
CA TYR A 45 -16.61 8.24 -0.71
C TYR A 45 -16.67 9.27 -1.84
N PRO A 46 -16.88 10.56 -1.55
CA PRO A 46 -16.85 11.58 -2.58
C PRO A 46 -15.46 11.57 -3.22
N VAL A 47 -15.34 10.92 -4.37
CA VAL A 47 -14.39 11.33 -5.39
C VAL A 47 -14.91 12.69 -5.84
N MET A 48 -14.11 13.76 -5.74
CA MET A 48 -14.50 15.03 -6.32
C MET A 48 -14.94 14.78 -7.77
N SER A 49 -16.19 15.11 -8.07
CA SER A 49 -16.88 14.57 -9.23
C SER A 49 -16.22 15.02 -10.54
N CYS A 50 -15.80 14.06 -11.36
CA CYS A 50 -15.64 14.26 -12.79
C CYS A 50 -16.67 13.40 -13.50
N GLN A 51 -17.52 14.03 -14.33
CA GLN A 51 -18.61 13.37 -15.04
C GLN A 51 -18.07 12.35 -16.05
N GLY A 52 -18.24 11.06 -15.77
CA GLY A 52 -18.05 9.97 -16.74
C GLY A 52 -19.40 9.47 -17.26
N LYS A 53 -19.63 9.59 -18.57
CA LYS A 53 -20.82 9.01 -19.22
C LYS A 53 -20.75 7.49 -19.19
N ALA A 54 -21.85 6.84 -18.80
CA ALA A 54 -22.02 5.41 -18.96
C ALA A 54 -22.08 5.04 -20.44
N GLN A 55 -21.31 4.04 -20.87
CA GLN A 55 -21.45 3.40 -22.18
C GLN A 55 -21.71 1.90 -22.02
N SER A 56 -22.68 1.46 -22.82
CA SER A 56 -23.20 0.11 -23.00
C SER A 56 -22.31 -0.77 -23.87
N GLN A 57 -22.31 -2.08 -23.57
CA GLN A 57 -21.88 -3.24 -24.38
C GLN A 57 -20.48 -3.13 -25.03
N GLN A 58 -19.48 -3.72 -24.35
CA GLN A 58 -18.08 -3.78 -24.78
C GLN A 58 -17.86 -4.83 -25.87
N GLU A 59 -17.44 -4.38 -27.05
CA GLU A 59 -16.44 -5.10 -27.83
C GLU A 59 -15.13 -5.11 -27.03
N GLN A 60 -14.42 -6.25 -26.97
CA GLN A 60 -13.12 -6.35 -26.30
C GLN A 60 -12.06 -5.56 -27.08
N ILE A 61 -11.97 -4.26 -26.81
CA ILE A 61 -10.85 -3.42 -27.25
C ILE A 61 -9.60 -3.94 -26.52
N PRO A 62 -8.50 -4.27 -27.23
CA PRO A 62 -7.25 -4.67 -26.59
C PRO A 62 -6.76 -3.55 -25.65
N PRO A 63 -6.19 -3.89 -24.49
CA PRO A 63 -5.73 -2.88 -23.54
C PRO A 63 -4.70 -1.96 -24.21
N PRO A 64 -4.68 -0.67 -23.83
CA PRO A 64 -3.76 0.30 -24.41
C PRO A 64 -2.31 -0.18 -24.25
N GLN A 65 -1.54 -0.17 -25.34
CA GLN A 65 -0.10 -0.46 -25.31
C GLN A 65 0.63 0.78 -24.80
N LEU A 66 0.68 0.94 -23.48
CA LEU A 66 1.42 2.01 -22.83
C LEU A 66 2.93 1.71 -22.89
N SER A 67 3.71 2.72 -23.27
CA SER A 67 5.18 2.70 -23.34
C SER A 67 5.80 3.86 -22.56
N LEU A 68 7.11 3.81 -22.30
CA LEU A 68 7.82 4.95 -21.72
C LEU A 68 7.77 6.17 -22.64
N ASP A 69 7.70 5.98 -23.95
CA ASP A 69 7.58 7.07 -24.90
C ASP A 69 6.26 7.82 -24.72
N ASP A 70 5.17 7.12 -24.39
CA ASP A 70 3.88 7.76 -24.07
C ASP A 70 3.97 8.62 -22.81
N LEU A 71 4.73 8.17 -21.79
CA LEU A 71 5.01 8.95 -20.59
C LEU A 71 5.85 10.20 -20.93
N VAL A 72 6.87 10.06 -21.78
CA VAL A 72 7.84 11.12 -22.07
C VAL A 72 7.28 12.17 -23.03
N THR A 73 6.57 11.74 -24.08
CA THR A 73 6.07 12.58 -25.17
C THR A 73 4.62 13.07 -24.96
N SER A 74 4.03 12.75 -23.81
CA SER A 74 2.65 13.10 -23.51
C SER A 74 2.38 14.60 -23.63
N ASN A 75 1.40 14.99 -24.44
CA ASN A 75 0.85 16.35 -24.43
C ASN A 75 0.38 16.74 -23.02
N ARG A 76 -0.14 15.76 -22.27
CA ARG A 76 -0.57 15.93 -20.88
C ARG A 76 0.59 16.34 -19.97
N LYS A 77 1.80 15.82 -20.18
CA LYS A 77 3.01 16.27 -19.47
C LYS A 77 3.21 17.76 -19.67
N GLY A 78 3.15 18.25 -20.91
CA GLY A 78 3.25 19.67 -21.24
C GLY A 78 2.22 20.54 -20.52
N GLU A 79 0.97 20.08 -20.42
CA GLU A 79 -0.10 20.79 -19.71
C GLU A 79 0.17 20.96 -18.21
N VAL A 80 0.78 19.96 -17.57
CA VAL A 80 0.94 19.92 -16.10
C VAL A 80 2.29 20.42 -15.61
N LEU A 81 3.32 20.40 -16.46
CA LEU A 81 4.69 20.74 -16.09
C LEU A 81 4.84 22.15 -15.52
N GLY A 82 4.11 23.13 -16.06
CA GLY A 82 4.11 24.50 -15.54
C GLY A 82 3.65 24.53 -14.08
N THR A 83 2.48 23.96 -13.81
CA THR A 83 1.90 23.88 -12.46
C THR A 83 2.80 23.11 -11.49
N ILE A 84 3.45 22.03 -11.92
CA ILE A 84 4.41 21.28 -11.09
C ILE A 84 5.58 22.18 -10.68
N LYS A 85 6.18 22.89 -11.64
CA LYS A 85 7.32 23.79 -11.39
C LYS A 85 6.95 24.92 -10.45
N ASP A 86 5.78 25.53 -10.65
CA ASP A 86 5.28 26.60 -9.79
C ASP A 86 4.98 26.12 -8.36
N SER A 87 4.79 24.82 -8.17
CA SER A 87 4.47 24.21 -6.87
C SER A 87 5.69 23.65 -6.11
N LEU A 88 6.91 23.75 -6.66
CA LEU A 88 8.13 23.24 -6.02
C LEU A 88 8.34 23.82 -4.60
N SER A 89 7.99 25.09 -4.40
CA SER A 89 8.11 25.78 -3.10
C SER A 89 6.92 25.57 -2.16
N ASN A 90 5.84 24.93 -2.62
CA ASN A 90 4.59 24.76 -1.87
C ASN A 90 4.28 23.28 -1.55
N CYS A 91 5.32 22.44 -1.49
CA CYS A 91 5.16 21.04 -1.11
C CYS A 91 4.76 20.91 0.37
N LEU A 92 3.89 19.95 0.68
CA LEU A 92 3.57 19.57 2.04
C LEU A 92 4.67 18.67 2.60
N SER A 93 5.72 19.25 3.16
CA SER A 93 6.83 18.50 3.78
C SER A 93 6.54 18.11 5.22
N GLU A 94 5.84 18.99 5.95
CA GLU A 94 5.54 18.88 7.37
C GLU A 94 4.12 19.37 7.67
N THR A 95 3.57 18.92 8.80
CA THR A 95 2.22 19.31 9.24
C THR A 95 2.28 19.68 10.73
N ASN A 96 1.54 20.71 11.15
CA ASN A 96 1.39 21.09 12.57
C ASN A 96 -0.10 21.18 12.98
N LEU A 97 -0.90 20.20 12.57
CA LEU A 97 -2.35 20.24 12.83
C LEU A 97 -2.72 20.21 14.33
N LEU A 98 -1.81 19.77 15.22
CA LEU A 98 -2.03 19.87 16.67
C LEU A 98 -2.27 21.31 17.13
N GLU A 99 -1.65 22.28 16.46
CA GLU A 99 -1.75 23.71 16.82
C GLU A 99 -2.96 24.37 16.16
N THR A 100 -3.44 23.84 15.04
CA THR A 100 -4.41 24.52 14.18
C THR A 100 -5.77 23.84 14.09
N VAL A 101 -5.89 22.58 14.53
CA VAL A 101 -7.13 21.80 14.48
C VAL A 101 -7.57 21.38 15.90
N PRO A 102 -8.66 21.94 16.43
CA PRO A 102 -9.11 21.65 17.79
C PRO A 102 -9.48 20.18 18.08
N GLY A 103 -8.89 19.66 19.15
CA GLY A 103 -9.19 18.33 19.69
C GLY A 103 -8.41 17.17 19.05
N LEU A 104 -7.35 17.48 18.29
CA LEU A 104 -6.28 16.51 18.03
C LEU A 104 -5.43 16.34 19.30
N LYS A 105 -5.04 15.10 19.62
CA LYS A 105 -4.41 14.74 20.91
C LYS A 105 -2.91 14.47 20.78
N SER A 106 -2.50 13.82 19.71
CA SER A 106 -1.11 13.44 19.45
C SER A 106 -0.85 13.36 17.95
N ARG A 107 0.44 13.35 17.59
CA ARG A 107 0.93 13.20 16.22
C ARG A 107 2.01 12.13 16.17
N ILE A 108 1.92 11.24 15.20
CA ILE A 108 2.97 10.29 14.82
C ILE A 108 3.44 10.67 13.42
N LYS A 109 4.73 11.00 13.28
CA LYS A 109 5.36 11.31 11.99
C LYS A 109 5.91 10.02 11.39
N GLY A 110 5.28 9.52 10.33
CA GLY A 110 5.80 8.42 9.51
C GLY A 110 6.67 8.94 8.36
N LYS A 111 7.20 8.01 7.55
CA LYS A 111 8.03 8.34 6.38
C LYS A 111 7.29 9.27 5.41
N VAL A 112 6.04 8.94 5.08
CA VAL A 112 5.20 9.67 4.11
C VAL A 112 3.91 10.23 4.72
N ARG A 113 3.38 9.62 5.77
CA ARG A 113 2.12 10.05 6.41
C ARG A 113 2.35 10.59 7.81
N ASP A 114 1.67 11.68 8.14
CA ASP A 114 1.53 12.16 9.51
C ASP A 114 0.15 11.74 10.03
N ILE A 115 0.12 11.04 11.16
CA ILE A 115 -1.10 10.48 11.74
C ILE A 115 -1.42 11.24 13.02
N TYR A 116 -2.64 11.76 13.13
CA TYR A 116 -3.12 12.47 14.29
C TYR A 116 -4.26 11.73 14.99
N ASP A 117 -4.18 11.65 16.30
CA ASP A 117 -5.26 11.09 17.13
C ASP A 117 -6.36 12.14 17.33
N ALA A 118 -7.60 11.84 16.90
CA ALA A 118 -8.77 12.70 17.05
C ALA A 118 -9.83 12.15 18.02
N GLY A 119 -9.47 11.23 18.92
CA GLY A 119 -10.40 10.55 19.81
C GLY A 119 -10.85 9.21 19.22
N ASP A 120 -12.03 9.15 18.63
CA ASP A 120 -12.58 7.91 18.03
C ASP A 120 -12.04 7.63 16.62
N TYR A 121 -11.42 8.65 16.02
CA TYR A 121 -10.90 8.62 14.66
C TYR A 121 -9.39 8.90 14.63
N LEU A 122 -8.78 8.55 13.51
CA LEU A 122 -7.44 9.01 13.12
C LEU A 122 -7.57 9.96 11.93
N VAL A 123 -6.78 11.02 11.93
CA VAL A 123 -6.57 11.87 10.75
C VAL A 123 -5.22 11.49 10.15
N LEU A 124 -5.23 10.92 8.95
CA LEU A 124 -4.05 10.57 8.19
C LEU A 124 -3.80 11.65 7.14
N VAL A 125 -2.66 12.32 7.24
CA VAL A 125 -2.22 13.33 6.27
C VAL A 125 -1.10 12.75 5.42
N THR A 126 -1.36 12.53 4.14
CA THR A 126 -0.37 12.05 3.17
C THR A 126 0.41 13.22 2.61
N THR A 127 1.72 13.23 2.90
CA THR A 127 2.60 14.35 2.60
C THR A 127 3.33 14.15 1.28
N ASP A 128 4.01 15.20 0.82
CA ASP A 128 4.80 15.20 -0.41
C ASP A 128 6.20 14.61 -0.20
N ARG A 129 6.52 14.14 1.01
CA ARG A 129 7.82 13.54 1.33
C ARG A 129 8.07 12.28 0.50
N LEU A 130 9.25 12.20 -0.08
CA LEU A 130 9.76 11.02 -0.74
C LEU A 130 10.84 10.38 0.11
N SER A 131 10.62 9.14 0.53
CA SER A 131 11.63 8.37 1.26
C SER A 131 12.27 7.26 0.41
N ALA A 132 13.59 7.11 0.56
CA ALA A 132 14.35 5.93 0.20
C ALA A 132 15.66 5.91 1.01
N PHE A 133 16.31 4.74 1.10
CA PHE A 133 17.51 4.56 1.94
C PHE A 133 17.27 4.98 3.40
N ASP A 134 16.05 4.78 3.89
CA ASP A 134 15.56 5.20 5.21
C ASP A 134 15.71 6.70 5.53
N ARG A 135 15.82 7.52 4.48
CA ARG A 135 15.95 8.98 4.57
C ARG A 135 14.88 9.66 3.74
N ASN A 136 14.53 10.88 4.13
CA ASN A 136 13.76 11.78 3.28
C ASN A 136 14.69 12.39 2.23
N LEU A 137 14.43 12.11 0.96
CA LEU A 137 15.29 12.54 -0.16
C LEU A 137 14.88 13.90 -0.72
N ALA A 138 13.58 14.16 -0.81
CA ALA A 138 13.02 15.36 -1.41
C ALA A 138 11.52 15.47 -1.05
N SER A 139 10.93 16.64 -1.32
CA SER A 139 9.48 16.79 -1.38
C SER A 139 9.05 16.91 -2.84
N ILE A 140 8.06 16.11 -3.23
CA ILE A 140 7.61 15.97 -4.62
C ILE A 140 6.23 16.61 -4.74
N PRO A 141 6.07 17.70 -5.52
CA PRO A 141 4.78 18.38 -5.65
C PRO A 141 3.65 17.41 -5.99
N PHE A 142 2.52 17.56 -5.32
CA PHE A 142 1.29 16.77 -5.50
C PHE A 142 1.40 15.27 -5.18
N LYS A 143 2.56 14.75 -4.76
CA LYS A 143 2.72 13.33 -4.44
C LYS A 143 1.73 12.89 -3.37
N GLY A 144 1.55 13.65 -2.30
CA GLY A 144 0.64 13.31 -1.22
C GLY A 144 -0.82 13.24 -1.67
N GLN A 145 -1.21 14.15 -2.56
CA GLN A 145 -2.52 14.15 -3.20
C GLN A 145 -2.70 12.92 -4.10
N VAL A 146 -1.74 12.64 -4.98
CA VAL A 146 -1.76 11.48 -5.88
C VAL A 146 -1.97 10.19 -5.07
N LEU A 147 -1.14 9.96 -4.06
CA LEU A 147 -1.18 8.74 -3.26
C LEU A 147 -2.52 8.57 -2.51
N ASN A 148 -3.03 9.67 -1.96
CA ASN A 148 -4.29 9.66 -1.22
C ASN A 148 -5.48 9.42 -2.14
N GLU A 149 -5.57 10.13 -3.27
CA GLU A 149 -6.65 9.98 -4.25
C GLU A 149 -6.59 8.60 -4.94
N THR A 150 -5.40 8.06 -5.26
CA THR A 150 -5.25 6.67 -5.74
C THR A 150 -5.82 5.67 -4.73
N SER A 151 -5.47 5.82 -3.45
CA SER A 151 -5.97 4.92 -2.40
C SER A 151 -7.48 5.01 -2.27
N LEU A 152 -8.06 6.22 -2.27
CA LEU A 152 -9.51 6.42 -2.21
C LEU A 152 -10.24 5.81 -3.40
N TRP A 153 -9.67 5.91 -4.59
CA TRP A 153 -10.20 5.27 -5.79
C TRP A 153 -10.24 3.75 -5.63
N TRP A 154 -9.16 3.13 -5.17
CA TRP A 154 -9.12 1.68 -4.91
C TRP A 154 -10.06 1.26 -3.78
N PHE A 155 -10.07 1.99 -2.65
CA PHE A 155 -10.98 1.71 -1.54
C PHE A 155 -12.44 1.68 -1.99
N ASN A 156 -12.85 2.58 -2.89
CA ASN A 156 -14.18 2.58 -3.50
C ASN A 156 -14.39 1.38 -4.43
N ASN A 157 -13.42 1.06 -5.28
CA ASN A 157 -13.54 -0.03 -6.24
C ASN A 157 -13.45 -1.42 -5.60
N THR A 158 -12.92 -1.55 -4.39
CA THR A 158 -12.74 -2.84 -3.69
C THR A 158 -13.68 -3.05 -2.50
N GLN A 159 -14.69 -2.20 -2.29
CA GLN A 159 -15.65 -2.35 -1.17
C GLN A 159 -16.40 -3.69 -1.20
N HIS A 160 -16.60 -4.25 -2.40
CA HIS A 160 -17.24 -5.54 -2.60
C HIS A 160 -16.34 -6.73 -2.18
N ILE A 161 -15.04 -6.52 -1.99
CA ILE A 161 -14.06 -7.53 -1.55
C ILE A 161 -13.87 -7.44 -0.03
N THR A 162 -13.61 -6.24 0.49
CA THR A 162 -13.41 -6.02 1.92
C THR A 162 -13.86 -4.62 2.34
N PRO A 163 -14.44 -4.45 3.53
CA PRO A 163 -14.62 -3.12 4.11
C PRO A 163 -13.25 -2.49 4.43
N ASN A 164 -13.23 -1.17 4.52
CA ASN A 164 -12.05 -0.39 4.86
C ASN A 164 -12.35 0.62 5.99
N ALA A 165 -11.30 1.21 6.56
CA ALA A 165 -11.43 2.11 7.70
C ALA A 165 -11.80 3.56 7.34
N VAL A 166 -11.88 3.94 6.06
CA VAL A 166 -12.15 5.33 5.65
C VAL A 166 -13.54 5.77 6.11
N VAL A 167 -13.61 6.94 6.73
CA VAL A 167 -14.86 7.61 7.14
C VAL A 167 -15.14 8.79 6.22
N SER A 168 -14.14 9.62 5.96
CA SER A 168 -14.22 10.75 5.04
C SER A 168 -12.85 11.17 4.53
N SER A 169 -12.83 11.98 3.46
CA SER A 169 -11.61 12.62 2.92
C SER A 169 -11.88 14.12 2.78
N PRO A 170 -11.65 14.92 3.84
CA PRO A 170 -12.01 16.35 3.82
C PRO A 170 -11.09 17.21 2.96
N ASP A 171 -9.88 16.71 2.66
CA ASP A 171 -8.91 17.34 1.79
C ASP A 171 -8.28 16.27 0.88
N ARG A 172 -7.67 16.70 -0.22
CA ARG A 172 -7.00 15.82 -1.17
C ARG A 172 -5.81 15.08 -0.57
N ASN A 173 -5.22 15.61 0.49
CA ASN A 173 -4.13 14.99 1.23
C ASN A 173 -4.58 14.27 2.50
N VAL A 174 -5.88 14.26 2.84
CA VAL A 174 -6.35 13.86 4.18
C VAL A 174 -7.43 12.81 4.12
N VAL A 175 -7.23 11.73 4.89
CA VAL A 175 -8.26 10.75 5.22
C VAL A 175 -8.56 10.80 6.72
N ILE A 176 -9.84 10.82 7.07
CA ILE A 176 -10.30 10.51 8.43
C ILE A 176 -10.72 9.04 8.43
N ALA A 177 -10.13 8.24 9.31
CA ALA A 177 -10.38 6.81 9.40
C ALA A 177 -10.83 6.39 10.81
N LYS A 178 -11.55 5.26 10.88
CA LYS A 178 -11.86 4.58 12.15
C LYS A 178 -10.57 4.09 12.80
N LYS A 179 -10.48 4.20 14.13
CA LYS A 179 -9.43 3.52 14.88
C LYS A 179 -9.61 2.01 14.83
N CYS A 180 -8.52 1.31 14.58
CA CYS A 180 -8.45 -0.15 14.57
C CYS A 180 -7.25 -0.61 15.41
N SER A 181 -7.34 -1.79 15.99
CA SER A 181 -6.18 -2.53 16.50
C SER A 181 -5.47 -3.14 15.29
N VAL A 182 -4.35 -2.54 14.88
CA VAL A 182 -3.58 -2.97 13.70
C VAL A 182 -2.97 -4.35 13.93
N PHE A 183 -3.10 -5.25 12.96
CA PHE A 183 -2.32 -6.49 12.98
C PHE A 183 -0.87 -6.15 12.64
N PRO A 184 0.12 -6.59 13.44
CA PRO A 184 1.54 -6.22 13.25
C PRO A 184 2.21 -7.01 12.10
N ILE A 185 1.46 -7.26 11.03
CA ILE A 185 1.83 -8.06 9.87
C ILE A 185 1.56 -7.26 8.61
N GLU A 186 2.55 -7.19 7.73
CA GLU A 186 2.36 -6.69 6.38
C GLU A 186 2.09 -7.85 5.42
N PHE A 187 0.95 -7.78 4.72
CA PHE A 187 0.53 -8.80 3.78
C PHE A 187 1.08 -8.45 2.39
N VAL A 188 2.35 -8.80 2.16
CA VAL A 188 2.97 -8.61 0.84
C VAL A 188 2.53 -9.71 -0.11
N VAL A 189 1.85 -9.34 -1.19
CA VAL A 189 1.42 -10.28 -2.25
C VAL A 189 2.27 -10.05 -3.50
N ARG A 190 2.72 -11.14 -4.13
CA ARG A 190 3.62 -11.10 -5.28
C ARG A 190 3.07 -11.92 -6.44
N GLY A 191 3.11 -11.34 -7.64
CA GLY A 191 2.81 -12.03 -8.89
C GLY A 191 4.04 -12.31 -9.76
N TYR A 192 5.21 -11.75 -9.41
CA TYR A 192 6.43 -11.83 -10.22
C TYR A 192 7.68 -12.01 -9.37
N VAL A 193 8.68 -12.69 -9.93
CA VAL A 193 9.99 -12.97 -9.30
C VAL A 193 10.93 -11.78 -9.50
N THR A 194 10.75 -10.70 -8.73
CA THR A 194 11.51 -9.46 -8.92
C THR A 194 11.98 -8.80 -7.62
N GLY A 195 12.52 -7.59 -7.73
CA GLY A 195 12.97 -6.68 -6.68
C GLY A 195 14.45 -6.84 -6.33
N SER A 196 15.00 -5.84 -5.66
CA SER A 196 16.42 -5.72 -5.33
C SER A 196 16.71 -5.64 -3.81
N THR A 197 15.68 -5.55 -2.97
CA THR A 197 15.83 -5.53 -1.51
C THR A 197 16.09 -6.93 -0.96
N ASP A 198 16.57 -7.03 0.28
CA ASP A 198 16.85 -8.34 0.90
C ASP A 198 15.61 -9.22 1.11
N THR A 199 14.44 -8.60 1.19
CA THR A 199 13.13 -9.26 1.31
C THR A 199 12.43 -9.49 -0.03
N SER A 200 13.03 -9.07 -1.16
CA SER A 200 12.42 -9.29 -2.47
C SER A 200 12.52 -10.76 -2.90
N LEU A 201 11.51 -11.22 -3.64
CA LEU A 201 11.45 -12.61 -4.07
C LEU A 201 12.65 -13.01 -4.92
N TRP A 202 13.10 -12.13 -5.83
CA TRP A 202 14.27 -12.42 -6.64
C TRP A 202 15.57 -12.51 -5.83
N THR A 203 15.80 -11.58 -4.89
CA THR A 203 17.02 -11.59 -4.06
C THR A 203 17.10 -12.86 -3.23
N VAL A 204 15.99 -13.24 -2.58
CA VAL A 204 15.90 -14.46 -1.76
C VAL A 204 16.08 -15.71 -2.61
N TYR A 205 15.41 -15.80 -3.75
CA TYR A 205 15.52 -16.93 -4.67
C TYR A 205 16.94 -17.08 -5.25
N LYS A 206 17.58 -15.97 -5.62
CA LYS A 206 18.98 -15.94 -6.12
C LYS A 206 19.99 -16.39 -5.06
N LYS A 207 19.70 -16.16 -3.77
CA LYS A 207 20.51 -16.67 -2.62
C LYS A 207 20.32 -18.18 -2.37
N GLY A 208 19.50 -18.87 -3.18
CA GLY A 208 19.28 -20.32 -3.08
C GLY A 208 18.12 -20.73 -2.18
N VAL A 209 17.36 -19.78 -1.63
CA VAL A 209 16.18 -20.09 -0.81
C VAL A 209 15.05 -20.58 -1.71
N ARG A 210 14.46 -21.73 -1.36
CA ARG A 210 13.35 -22.37 -2.09
C ARG A 210 12.08 -22.53 -1.28
N ASN A 211 12.15 -22.34 0.04
CA ASN A 211 10.97 -22.17 0.87
C ASN A 211 10.99 -20.73 1.41
N TYR A 212 10.06 -19.90 0.94
CA TYR A 212 9.99 -18.50 1.35
C TYR A 212 8.62 -18.18 1.94
N CYS A 213 8.60 -17.83 3.23
CA CYS A 213 7.38 -17.59 4.00
C CYS A 213 6.35 -18.75 3.90
N GLY A 214 6.83 -20.00 3.81
CA GLY A 214 5.97 -21.19 3.65
C GLY A 214 5.63 -21.54 2.20
N ASN A 215 6.04 -20.74 1.21
CA ASN A 215 5.84 -21.03 -0.20
C ASN A 215 7.01 -21.84 -0.76
N VAL A 216 6.73 -23.01 -1.35
CA VAL A 216 7.73 -23.80 -2.09
C VAL A 216 7.88 -23.24 -3.50
N LEU A 217 9.08 -22.75 -3.82
CA LEU A 217 9.44 -22.19 -5.11
C LEU A 217 10.10 -23.27 -5.97
N SER A 218 9.64 -23.40 -7.21
CA SER A 218 10.26 -24.31 -8.19
C SER A 218 11.66 -23.85 -8.57
N ASP A 219 12.53 -24.79 -8.92
CA ASP A 219 13.80 -24.47 -9.56
C ASP A 219 13.58 -23.87 -10.97
N GLY A 220 14.63 -23.22 -11.49
CA GLY A 220 14.64 -22.63 -12.82
C GLY A 220 13.94 -21.27 -12.96
N LEU A 221 13.38 -20.69 -11.89
CA LEU A 221 12.84 -19.32 -11.95
C LEU A 221 13.92 -18.30 -12.32
N VAL A 222 13.57 -17.37 -13.20
CA VAL A 222 14.45 -16.27 -13.63
C VAL A 222 13.91 -14.91 -13.18
N LYS A 223 14.78 -13.89 -13.17
CA LYS A 223 14.39 -12.53 -12.76
C LYS A 223 13.27 -12.01 -13.65
N ASN A 224 12.29 -11.34 -13.02
CA ASN A 224 11.12 -10.74 -13.63
C ASN A 224 10.11 -11.72 -14.25
N GLN A 225 10.26 -13.02 -13.99
CA GLN A 225 9.31 -14.03 -14.43
C GLN A 225 7.97 -13.90 -13.69
N LYS A 226 6.86 -14.04 -14.42
CA LYS A 226 5.52 -14.17 -13.82
C LYS A 226 5.39 -15.49 -13.07
N LEU A 227 4.88 -15.45 -11.85
CA LEU A 227 4.61 -16.64 -11.05
C LEU A 227 3.39 -17.41 -11.60
N PRO A 228 3.37 -18.75 -11.49
CA PRO A 228 2.18 -19.55 -11.84
C PRO A 228 0.93 -19.18 -11.03
N ALA A 229 1.11 -18.73 -9.79
CA ALA A 229 0.06 -18.23 -8.91
C ALA A 229 0.61 -17.10 -8.03
N ASN A 230 -0.26 -16.17 -7.63
CA ASN A 230 0.11 -15.13 -6.68
C ASN A 230 0.41 -15.76 -5.32
N ILE A 231 1.48 -15.32 -4.68
CA ILE A 231 1.91 -15.84 -3.37
C ILE A 231 1.90 -14.74 -2.32
N LEU A 232 1.63 -15.13 -1.07
CA LEU A 232 1.73 -14.26 0.10
C LEU A 232 3.10 -14.46 0.75
N THR A 233 3.84 -13.38 0.98
CA THR A 233 5.13 -13.39 1.66
C THR A 233 5.11 -12.38 2.81
N PRO A 234 4.40 -12.68 3.92
CA PRO A 234 4.18 -11.71 4.96
C PRO A 234 5.47 -11.36 5.69
N THR A 235 5.49 -10.14 6.24
CA THR A 235 6.59 -9.64 7.07
C THR A 235 6.04 -9.09 8.40
N THR A 236 6.84 -9.16 9.47
CA THR A 236 6.54 -8.44 10.71
C THR A 236 6.97 -6.98 10.58
N LYS A 237 6.19 -6.08 11.18
CA LYS A 237 6.53 -4.66 11.30
C LYS A 237 7.51 -4.47 12.48
N ALA A 238 8.82 -4.46 12.20
CA ALA A 238 9.86 -4.19 13.21
C ALA A 238 10.39 -2.75 13.10
N GLU A 239 11.04 -2.25 14.16
CA GLU A 239 11.53 -0.86 14.22
C GLU A 239 12.64 -0.59 13.19
N ASP A 240 13.51 -1.57 12.92
CA ASP A 240 14.69 -1.40 12.06
C ASP A 240 14.49 -1.86 10.61
N HIS A 241 13.79 -2.99 10.38
CA HIS A 241 13.52 -3.53 9.05
C HIS A 241 12.44 -4.62 9.09
N ASP A 242 11.67 -4.75 8.00
CA ASP A 242 10.65 -5.79 7.89
C ASP A 242 11.29 -7.19 7.81
N VAL A 243 10.83 -8.12 8.64
CA VAL A 243 11.38 -9.49 8.71
C VAL A 243 10.38 -10.48 8.11
N PRO A 244 10.77 -11.31 7.11
CA PRO A 244 9.91 -12.36 6.57
C PRO A 244 9.46 -13.35 7.64
N ILE A 245 8.18 -13.69 7.64
CA ILE A 245 7.59 -14.62 8.62
C ILE A 245 6.68 -15.64 7.92
N THR A 246 6.55 -16.84 8.48
CA THR A 246 5.65 -17.87 7.96
C THR A 246 4.25 -17.78 8.59
N PRO A 247 3.19 -18.29 7.93
CA PRO A 247 1.86 -18.40 8.51
C PRO A 247 1.80 -19.05 9.90
N ASN A 248 2.56 -20.13 10.10
CA ASN A 248 2.60 -20.84 11.38
C ASN A 248 3.21 -19.97 12.49
N GLU A 249 4.31 -19.28 12.20
CA GLU A 249 4.96 -18.37 13.16
C GLU A 249 4.06 -17.18 13.52
N ILE A 250 3.23 -16.68 12.58
CA ILE A 250 2.26 -15.63 12.86
C ILE A 250 1.25 -16.07 13.94
N VAL A 251 0.72 -17.29 13.81
CA VAL A 251 -0.30 -17.83 14.71
C VAL A 251 0.31 -18.27 16.04
N GLU A 252 1.43 -18.99 16.01
CA GLU A 252 2.15 -19.44 17.21
C GLU A 252 2.70 -18.25 18.02
N GLY A 253 3.14 -17.19 17.35
CA GLY A 253 3.58 -15.94 17.97
C GLY A 253 2.46 -15.10 18.57
N GLY A 254 1.19 -15.47 18.35
CA GLY A 254 0.03 -14.74 18.88
C GLY A 254 -0.23 -13.39 18.20
N PHE A 255 0.35 -13.14 17.03
CA PHE A 255 0.12 -11.91 16.27
C PHE A 255 -1.29 -11.87 15.69
N MET A 256 -1.82 -13.03 15.29
CA MET A 256 -3.18 -13.22 14.77
C MET A 256 -3.68 -14.60 15.17
N THR A 257 -5.01 -14.76 15.28
CA THR A 257 -5.59 -16.12 15.31
C THR A 257 -5.57 -16.74 13.91
N GLN A 258 -5.67 -18.07 13.81
CA GLN A 258 -5.74 -18.76 12.52
C GLN A 258 -6.86 -18.20 11.63
N ALA A 259 -8.07 -18.02 12.18
CA ALA A 259 -9.22 -17.52 11.44
C ALA A 259 -8.98 -16.11 10.88
N GLU A 260 -8.32 -15.24 11.64
CA GLU A 260 -8.01 -13.88 11.19
C GLU A 260 -6.93 -13.86 10.12
N PHE A 261 -5.90 -14.69 10.26
CA PHE A 261 -4.87 -14.82 9.26
C PHE A 261 -5.46 -15.35 7.95
N ASP A 262 -6.31 -16.37 8.00
CA ASP A 262 -6.97 -16.94 6.83
C ASP A 262 -7.87 -15.90 6.13
N GLU A 263 -8.68 -15.15 6.90
CA GLU A 263 -9.55 -14.10 6.37
C GLU A 263 -8.74 -12.96 5.71
N ALA A 264 -7.72 -12.45 6.41
CA ALA A 264 -6.87 -11.37 5.89
C ALA A 264 -6.06 -11.81 4.67
N SER A 265 -5.54 -13.05 4.66
CA SER A 265 -4.81 -13.62 3.53
C SER A 265 -5.68 -13.78 2.30
N MET A 266 -6.91 -14.29 2.47
CA MET A 266 -7.89 -14.39 1.39
C MET A 266 -8.21 -13.00 0.82
N LYS A 267 -8.49 -12.01 1.68
CA LYS A 267 -8.74 -10.63 1.26
C LYS A 267 -7.56 -10.04 0.50
N ALA A 268 -6.33 -10.20 1.00
CA ALA A 268 -5.12 -9.69 0.35
C ALA A 268 -4.94 -10.27 -1.06
N LEU A 269 -5.10 -11.59 -1.22
CA LEU A 269 -5.00 -12.27 -2.51
C LEU A 269 -6.10 -11.82 -3.47
N SER A 270 -7.35 -11.73 -3.02
CA SER A 270 -8.47 -11.26 -3.85
C SER A 270 -8.33 -9.79 -4.27
N LEU A 271 -7.87 -8.92 -3.36
CA LEU A 271 -7.54 -7.53 -3.70
C LEU A 271 -6.46 -7.48 -4.78
N PHE A 272 -5.43 -8.32 -4.67
CA PHE A 272 -4.30 -8.30 -5.60
C PHE A 272 -4.70 -8.81 -6.98
N GLU A 273 -5.47 -9.90 -7.04
CA GLU A 273 -6.01 -10.43 -8.30
C GLU A 273 -6.93 -9.41 -9.00
N PHE A 274 -7.83 -8.76 -8.24
CA PHE A 274 -8.67 -7.68 -8.78
C PHE A 274 -7.83 -6.50 -9.28
N GLY A 275 -6.83 -6.08 -8.50
CA GLY A 275 -5.90 -5.01 -8.86
C GLY A 275 -5.09 -5.33 -10.13
N GLN A 276 -4.63 -6.57 -10.28
CA GLN A 276 -3.93 -7.04 -11.49
C GLN A 276 -4.82 -6.98 -12.73
N ARG A 277 -6.09 -7.37 -12.61
CA ARG A 277 -7.04 -7.31 -13.73
C ARG A 277 -7.26 -5.87 -14.18
N VAL A 278 -7.57 -4.97 -13.24
CA VAL A 278 -7.81 -3.55 -13.53
C VAL A 278 -6.54 -2.86 -14.06
N ALA A 279 -5.38 -3.11 -13.46
CA ALA A 279 -4.11 -2.58 -13.96
C ALA A 279 -3.86 -3.00 -15.41
N LYS A 280 -4.11 -4.28 -15.74
CA LYS A 280 -3.95 -4.81 -17.10
C LYS A 280 -4.91 -4.15 -18.09
N GLU A 281 -6.16 -3.90 -17.70
CA GLU A 281 -7.13 -3.17 -18.51
C GLU A 281 -6.64 -1.75 -18.86
N HIS A 282 -5.81 -1.16 -18.01
CA HIS A 282 -5.24 0.18 -18.19
C HIS A 282 -3.78 0.18 -18.69
N GLY A 283 -3.29 -0.94 -19.23
CA GLY A 283 -1.95 -1.01 -19.83
C GLY A 283 -0.80 -1.12 -18.82
N LEU A 284 -1.09 -1.48 -17.57
CA LEU A 284 -0.13 -1.68 -16.49
C LEU A 284 -0.06 -3.14 -16.04
N ILE A 285 1.04 -3.50 -15.38
CA ILE A 285 1.18 -4.76 -14.64
C ILE A 285 1.35 -4.40 -13.16
N LEU A 286 0.44 -4.88 -12.32
CA LEU A 286 0.61 -4.85 -10.86
C LEU A 286 1.46 -6.04 -10.43
N VAL A 287 2.70 -5.76 -10.01
CA VAL A 287 3.78 -6.75 -9.89
C VAL A 287 3.79 -7.38 -8.50
N ASP A 288 3.75 -6.53 -7.49
CA ASP A 288 3.58 -6.86 -6.08
C ASP A 288 3.01 -5.65 -5.34
N THR A 289 2.42 -5.90 -4.17
CA THR A 289 1.85 -4.87 -3.30
C THR A 289 1.86 -5.31 -1.85
N LYS A 290 1.65 -4.36 -0.95
CA LYS A 290 1.59 -4.56 0.49
C LYS A 290 0.25 -4.08 1.03
N TYR A 291 -0.42 -4.92 1.82
CA TYR A 291 -1.62 -4.53 2.56
C TYR A 291 -1.37 -4.53 4.06
N GLU A 292 -2.11 -3.68 4.76
CA GLU A 292 -2.27 -3.75 6.21
C GLU A 292 -3.75 -3.90 6.56
N PHE A 293 -4.02 -4.65 7.62
CA PHE A 293 -5.36 -4.86 8.14
C PHE A 293 -5.42 -4.50 9.63
N GLY A 294 -6.60 -4.10 10.08
CA GLY A 294 -6.85 -3.84 11.49
C GLY A 294 -8.18 -4.44 11.95
N ARG A 295 -8.22 -4.86 13.21
CA ARG A 295 -9.45 -5.27 13.90
C ARG A 295 -10.17 -4.04 14.42
N SER A 296 -11.40 -3.81 13.98
CA SER A 296 -12.23 -2.73 14.50
C SER A 296 -12.84 -3.09 15.85
N SER A 297 -13.52 -2.14 16.50
CA SER A 297 -14.14 -2.35 17.82
C SER A 297 -15.25 -3.40 17.83
N ASP A 298 -15.89 -3.67 16.69
CA ASP A 298 -16.91 -4.72 16.56
C ASP A 298 -16.32 -6.10 16.21
N GLY A 299 -14.99 -6.19 16.08
CA GLY A 299 -14.25 -7.41 15.74
C GLY A 299 -14.05 -7.62 14.23
N SER A 300 -14.64 -6.80 13.36
CA SER A 300 -14.45 -6.93 11.90
C SER A 300 -13.03 -6.56 11.47
N ILE A 301 -12.51 -7.30 10.48
CA ILE A 301 -11.24 -7.00 9.82
C ILE A 301 -11.46 -5.97 8.71
N LEU A 302 -10.87 -4.79 8.90
CA LEU A 302 -10.90 -3.68 7.94
C LEU A 302 -9.56 -3.58 7.22
N LEU A 303 -9.61 -3.31 5.91
CA LEU A 303 -8.45 -2.81 5.18
C LEU A 303 -8.12 -1.41 5.67
N ILE A 304 -6.86 -1.19 6.02
CA ILE A 304 -6.35 0.09 6.51
C ILE A 304 -5.20 0.56 5.61
N ASP A 305 -4.50 1.61 6.04
CA ASP A 305 -3.32 2.13 5.37
C ASP A 305 -3.61 2.67 3.95
N GLU A 306 -2.71 2.44 2.99
CA GLU A 306 -2.91 2.77 1.57
C GLU A 306 -2.99 1.49 0.73
N ILE A 307 -3.57 1.59 -0.47
CA ILE A 307 -3.76 0.43 -1.36
C ILE A 307 -3.39 0.80 -2.80
N HIS A 308 -2.57 -0.07 -3.42
CA HIS A 308 -2.26 -0.04 -4.87
C HIS A 308 -1.74 1.31 -5.37
N THR A 309 -1.05 2.02 -4.48
CA THR A 309 -0.34 3.26 -4.82
C THR A 309 1.05 2.96 -5.38
N PRO A 310 1.70 3.91 -6.06
CA PRO A 310 3.10 3.77 -6.47
C PRO A 310 4.11 3.63 -5.31
N ASP A 311 3.73 3.98 -4.07
CA ASP A 311 4.61 3.83 -2.89
C ASP A 311 4.44 2.45 -2.22
N SER A 312 3.24 1.87 -2.28
CA SER A 312 2.92 0.54 -1.72
C SER A 312 3.09 -0.61 -2.72
N SER A 313 3.22 -0.32 -4.01
CA SER A 313 3.13 -1.29 -5.10
C SER A 313 4.09 -1.02 -6.23
N ARG A 314 4.56 -2.09 -6.88
CA ARG A 314 5.34 -2.00 -8.12
C ARG A 314 4.41 -2.10 -9.32
N TYR A 315 4.54 -1.12 -10.22
CA TYR A 315 3.85 -1.08 -11.50
C TYR A 315 4.84 -1.12 -12.65
N TRP A 316 4.61 -2.02 -13.60
CA TRP A 316 5.31 -2.03 -14.89
C TRP A 316 4.39 -1.61 -16.02
N LEU A 317 4.99 -1.13 -17.10
CA LEU A 317 4.29 -0.91 -18.36
C LEU A 317 4.06 -2.26 -19.04
N ALA A 318 2.80 -2.57 -19.35
CA ALA A 318 2.45 -3.87 -19.91
C ALA A 318 2.95 -4.03 -21.36
N GLY A 319 3.00 -2.93 -22.12
CA GLY A 319 3.30 -2.95 -23.56
C GLY A 319 4.68 -3.52 -23.91
N SER A 320 5.68 -3.31 -23.04
CA SER A 320 7.07 -3.71 -23.30
C SER A 320 7.53 -4.94 -22.49
N TYR A 321 6.73 -5.44 -21.55
CA TYR A 321 7.16 -6.47 -20.61
C TYR A 321 7.65 -7.76 -21.29
N GLU A 322 6.86 -8.33 -22.21
CA GLU A 322 7.15 -9.63 -22.81
C GLU A 322 8.44 -9.61 -23.63
N GLU A 323 8.60 -8.60 -24.49
CA GLU A 323 9.80 -8.43 -25.31
C GLU A 323 11.05 -8.24 -24.43
N ARG A 324 10.95 -7.39 -23.40
CA ARG A 324 12.07 -7.12 -22.49
C ARG A 324 12.43 -8.34 -21.67
N PHE A 325 11.44 -9.10 -21.19
CA PHE A 325 11.65 -10.35 -20.47
C PHE A 325 12.39 -11.39 -21.33
N GLN A 326 11.95 -11.59 -22.59
CA GLN A 326 12.62 -12.50 -23.52
C GLN A 326 14.07 -12.10 -23.84
N LYS A 327 14.37 -10.80 -23.83
CA LYS A 327 15.72 -10.25 -24.00
C LYS A 327 16.55 -10.23 -22.70
N GLY A 328 15.99 -10.65 -21.56
CA GLY A 328 16.66 -10.58 -20.26
C GLY A 328 16.87 -9.16 -19.72
N LEU A 329 16.07 -8.19 -20.18
CA LEU A 329 16.12 -6.79 -19.77
C LEU A 329 15.16 -6.53 -18.60
N GLU A 330 15.44 -5.48 -17.80
CA GLU A 330 14.52 -5.04 -16.75
C GLU A 330 13.21 -4.50 -17.34
N PRO A 331 12.04 -4.84 -16.80
CA PRO A 331 10.77 -4.22 -17.19
C PRO A 331 10.79 -2.71 -17.02
N GLU A 332 10.03 -2.03 -17.86
CA GLU A 332 9.86 -0.59 -17.73
C GLU A 332 8.93 -0.30 -16.56
N ASN A 333 9.41 0.55 -15.66
CA ASN A 333 8.67 1.01 -14.49
C ASN A 333 8.59 2.54 -14.50
N VAL A 334 7.58 3.06 -13.82
CA VAL A 334 7.33 4.50 -13.67
C VAL A 334 7.69 4.95 -12.24
N ASP A 335 8.26 4.05 -11.45
CA ASP A 335 8.49 4.26 -10.02
C ASP A 335 9.72 5.15 -9.72
N LYS A 336 10.05 5.26 -8.43
CA LYS A 336 11.13 6.09 -7.90
C LYS A 336 12.54 5.53 -8.12
N GLU A 337 12.76 4.47 -8.90
CA GLU A 337 14.09 3.89 -9.06
C GLU A 337 15.10 4.87 -9.70
N PHE A 338 14.67 5.73 -10.63
CA PHE A 338 15.57 6.69 -11.25
C PHE A 338 16.13 7.74 -10.26
N ILE A 339 15.35 8.17 -9.26
CA ILE A 339 15.87 9.08 -8.24
C ILE A 339 16.86 8.37 -7.31
N ARG A 340 16.63 7.07 -7.03
CA ARG A 340 17.58 6.25 -6.25
C ARG A 340 18.91 6.10 -6.96
N LEU A 341 18.87 5.87 -8.28
CA LEU A 341 20.08 5.79 -9.10
C LEU A 341 20.84 7.12 -9.07
N TRP A 342 20.15 8.25 -9.26
CA TRP A 342 20.77 9.57 -9.16
C TRP A 342 21.47 9.78 -7.81
N PHE A 343 20.83 9.46 -6.67
CA PHE A 343 21.49 9.58 -5.37
C PHE A 343 22.69 8.65 -5.24
N LYS A 344 22.60 7.38 -5.68
CA LYS A 344 23.74 6.44 -5.65
C LYS A 344 24.93 6.89 -6.52
N GLU A 345 24.67 7.63 -7.60
CA GLU A 345 25.70 8.15 -8.50
C GLU A 345 26.34 9.45 -7.98
N ASN A 346 25.64 10.19 -7.09
CA ASN A 346 26.05 11.52 -6.65
C ASN A 346 26.44 11.59 -5.16
N CYS A 347 26.20 10.53 -4.38
CA CYS A 347 26.57 10.43 -2.96
C CYS A 347 26.58 8.97 -2.47
N ASN A 348 27.05 8.71 -1.25
CA ASN A 348 26.76 7.48 -0.54
C ASN A 348 25.53 7.69 0.36
N PRO A 349 24.31 7.32 -0.08
CA PRO A 349 23.09 7.68 0.65
C PRO A 349 22.95 7.01 2.03
N TYR A 350 23.74 5.95 2.29
CA TYR A 350 23.74 5.23 3.56
C TYR A 350 24.73 5.78 4.58
N GLU A 351 25.80 6.43 4.14
CA GLU A 351 26.90 6.87 5.02
C GLU A 351 27.04 8.39 5.10
N ASP A 352 26.72 9.12 4.02
CA ASP A 352 26.92 10.56 3.96
C ASP A 352 25.98 11.29 4.93
N GLU A 353 26.52 12.12 5.81
CA GLU A 353 25.74 12.85 6.82
C GLU A 353 24.71 13.79 6.17
N VAL A 354 25.09 14.45 5.06
CA VAL A 354 24.25 15.37 4.30
C VAL A 354 24.12 14.88 2.86
N LEU A 355 22.88 14.72 2.40
CA LEU A 355 22.60 14.38 1.01
C LEU A 355 22.62 15.63 0.11
N PRO A 356 23.08 15.52 -1.15
CA PRO A 356 22.89 16.58 -2.12
C PRO A 356 21.40 16.80 -2.40
N ALA A 357 21.00 18.04 -2.68
CA ALA A 357 19.63 18.33 -3.06
C ALA A 357 19.30 17.69 -4.42
N ALA A 358 18.14 17.05 -4.54
CA ALA A 358 17.67 16.53 -5.82
C ALA A 358 17.45 17.69 -6.82
N PRO A 359 17.93 17.58 -8.07
CA PRO A 359 17.72 18.61 -9.10
C PRO A 359 16.23 18.87 -9.34
N ALA A 360 15.87 20.12 -9.62
CA ALA A 360 14.47 20.52 -9.81
C ALA A 360 13.81 19.76 -10.98
N GLU A 361 14.57 19.46 -12.04
CA GLU A 361 14.13 18.67 -13.18
C GLU A 361 13.80 17.23 -12.77
N LEU A 362 14.61 16.66 -11.87
CA LEU A 362 14.42 15.30 -11.36
C LEU A 362 13.17 15.21 -10.47
N VAL A 363 12.96 16.21 -9.61
CA VAL A 363 11.74 16.35 -8.79
C VAL A 363 10.50 16.54 -9.65
N THR A 364 10.60 17.38 -10.68
CA THR A 364 9.51 17.67 -11.63
C THR A 364 9.13 16.42 -12.44
N GLU A 365 10.12 15.66 -12.91
CA GLU A 365 9.91 14.39 -13.61
C GLU A 365 9.24 13.36 -12.69
N LEU A 366 9.65 13.29 -11.41
CA LEU A 366 9.02 12.38 -10.46
C LEU A 366 7.57 12.75 -10.16
N ALA A 367 7.27 14.05 -9.99
CA ALA A 367 5.90 14.52 -9.81
C ALA A 367 5.02 14.14 -11.02
N TRP A 368 5.54 14.30 -12.24
CA TRP A 368 4.85 13.85 -13.46
C TRP A 368 4.58 12.35 -13.45
N ARG A 369 5.56 11.52 -13.08
CA ARG A 369 5.40 10.06 -12.99
C ARG A 369 4.32 9.62 -12.01
N TYR A 370 4.24 10.28 -10.85
CA TYR A 370 3.15 10.05 -9.89
C TYR A 370 1.79 10.41 -10.48
N ILE A 371 1.67 11.58 -11.12
CA ILE A 371 0.44 12.01 -11.80
C ILE A 371 0.04 11.03 -12.90
N PHE A 372 0.98 10.65 -13.76
CA PHE A 372 0.77 9.71 -14.85
C PHE A 372 0.27 8.35 -14.35
N LEU A 373 0.87 7.82 -13.27
CA LEU A 373 0.42 6.57 -12.67
C LEU A 373 -1.00 6.70 -12.12
N TYR A 374 -1.36 7.79 -11.43
CA TYR A 374 -2.74 8.00 -11.02
C TYR A 374 -3.69 8.05 -12.23
N GLU A 375 -3.36 8.82 -13.25
CA GLU A 375 -4.24 9.01 -14.41
C GLU A 375 -4.43 7.70 -15.19
N THR A 376 -3.38 6.88 -15.24
CA THR A 376 -3.41 5.56 -15.88
C THR A 376 -4.17 4.54 -15.02
N ILE A 377 -3.86 4.45 -13.72
CA ILE A 377 -4.53 3.53 -12.79
C ILE A 377 -6.04 3.79 -12.74
N THR A 378 -6.45 5.06 -12.68
CA THR A 378 -7.85 5.45 -12.46
C THR A 378 -8.62 5.71 -13.75
N GLY A 379 -7.93 5.82 -14.89
CA GLY A 379 -8.50 6.29 -16.16
C GLY A 379 -9.01 7.74 -16.11
N SER A 380 -8.66 8.50 -15.05
CA SER A 380 -9.22 9.82 -14.76
C SER A 380 -8.10 10.85 -14.62
N ARG A 381 -8.30 12.05 -15.15
CA ARG A 381 -7.34 13.14 -14.95
C ARG A 381 -7.32 13.58 -13.50
N ILE A 382 -6.12 13.80 -12.96
CA ILE A 382 -5.98 14.41 -11.65
C ILE A 382 -6.17 15.91 -11.76
N ASP A 383 -6.88 16.48 -10.81
CA ASP A 383 -7.07 17.92 -10.76
C ASP A 383 -5.93 18.56 -9.95
N ILE A 384 -4.97 19.12 -10.68
CA ILE A 384 -3.78 19.78 -10.16
C ILE A 384 -3.91 21.28 -10.37
N LEU A 385 -4.48 21.95 -9.38
CA LEU A 385 -4.68 23.39 -9.42
C LEU A 385 -3.57 24.08 -8.63
N PRO A 386 -2.98 25.17 -9.17
CA PRO A 386 -2.15 26.04 -8.37
C PRO A 386 -3.03 26.68 -7.28
N THR A 387 -2.80 26.27 -6.03
CA THR A 387 -3.49 26.89 -4.90
C THR A 387 -2.78 28.18 -4.51
N GLN A 388 -3.54 29.27 -4.47
CA GLN A 388 -3.06 30.55 -3.91
C GLN A 388 -3.05 30.52 -2.38
N GLU A 389 -3.84 29.62 -1.77
CA GLU A 389 -3.86 29.36 -0.33
C GLU A 389 -2.70 28.40 0.01
N PRO A 390 -1.88 28.68 1.04
CA PRO A 390 -0.92 27.73 1.57
C PRO A 390 -1.58 26.39 1.89
N ILE A 391 -0.96 25.28 1.50
CA ILE A 391 -1.55 23.94 1.64
C ILE A 391 -1.91 23.60 3.09
N HIS A 392 -1.16 24.11 4.07
CA HIS A 392 -1.43 23.89 5.48
C HIS A 392 -2.75 24.52 5.95
N ASP A 393 -3.02 25.76 5.54
CA ASP A 393 -4.24 26.48 5.91
C ASP A 393 -5.48 25.77 5.36
N ARG A 394 -5.41 25.34 4.09
CA ARG A 394 -6.46 24.56 3.42
C ARG A 394 -6.77 23.28 4.19
N ILE A 395 -5.73 22.49 4.50
CA ILE A 395 -5.85 21.22 5.21
C ILE A 395 -6.42 21.44 6.62
N SER A 396 -5.92 22.44 7.35
CA SER A 396 -6.35 22.76 8.71
C SER A 396 -7.84 23.11 8.74
N ARG A 397 -8.27 24.02 7.86
CA ARG A 397 -9.67 24.46 7.72
C ARG A 397 -10.59 23.28 7.38
N ASN A 398 -10.26 22.52 6.35
CA ASN A 398 -11.08 21.39 5.89
C ASN A 398 -11.20 20.29 6.95
N THR A 399 -10.08 19.94 7.60
CA THR A 399 -10.04 18.90 8.65
C THR A 399 -10.84 19.32 9.88
N SER A 400 -10.69 20.57 10.33
CA SER A 400 -11.42 21.13 11.47
C SER A 400 -12.94 21.10 11.26
N GLN A 401 -13.40 21.50 10.07
CA GLN A 401 -14.82 21.45 9.70
C GLN A 401 -15.38 20.02 9.67
N ALA A 402 -14.61 19.06 9.14
CA ALA A 402 -15.03 17.67 9.05
C ALA A 402 -15.11 17.00 10.43
N LEU A 403 -14.11 17.18 11.30
CA LEU A 403 -14.14 16.65 12.67
C LEU A 403 -15.28 17.27 13.48
N SER A 404 -15.54 18.57 13.33
CA SER A 404 -16.66 19.24 13.99
C SER A 404 -18.01 18.70 13.52
N SER A 405 -18.11 18.27 12.26
CA SER A 405 -19.33 17.68 11.72
C SER A 405 -19.54 16.24 12.20
N LEU A 406 -18.47 15.45 12.30
CA LEU A 406 -18.53 14.09 12.86
C LEU A 406 -18.92 14.09 14.34
N ARG A 407 -18.37 15.01 15.14
CA ARG A 407 -18.72 15.14 16.57
C ARG A 407 -20.18 15.52 16.83
N ARG A 408 -20.85 16.16 15.86
CA ARG A 408 -22.28 16.52 15.97
C ARG A 408 -23.23 15.38 15.58
N GLN A 409 -22.72 14.31 14.98
CA GLN A 409 -23.50 13.13 14.58
C GLN A 409 -23.50 12.02 15.63
N LEU A 410 -22.59 12.10 16.60
CA LEU A 410 -22.55 11.29 17.83
C LEU A 410 -23.38 12.00 18.91
#